data_AF-A0A0V0RC27-F1
#
_entry.id   AF-A0A0V0RC27-F1
#
_cell.length_a   1.000
_cell.length_b   1.000
_cell.length_c   1.000
_cell.angle_alpha   90.00
_cell.angle_beta   90.00
_cell.angle_gamma   90.00
#
_symmetry.space_group_name_H-M   'P 1'
#
loop_
_entity.id
_entity.type
_entity.pdbx_description
1 polymer ?
#
loop_
_entity_poly.entity_id
_entity_poly.type
_entity_poly.pdbx_seq_one_letter_code
_entity_poly.pdbx_strand_id
1 'polypeptide(L)'
;MADLPQSSEDDLEAWDVQVFRSIDSNSVRGFPENPKDASSMNLVCGKNVLIDMSIHAAYVKAIRAAQHFIYIENQYFLGSSYNWALYNDLGANNLIPMEIALKIVKKIKANE
;
A
#
# COMPACT_ATOMS: atom_id res chain seq x y z
N MET A 1 -5.44 -9.37 -34.60
CA MET A 1 -5.54 -8.72 -33.27
C MET A 1 -7.03 -8.49 -33.09
N ALA A 2 -7.67 -9.19 -32.16
CA ALA A 2 -9.12 -9.06 -31.97
C ALA A 2 -9.40 -7.74 -31.25
N ASP A 3 -10.32 -6.93 -31.78
CA ASP A 3 -10.85 -5.76 -31.07
C ASP A 3 -11.51 -6.25 -29.79
N LEU A 4 -10.93 -5.86 -28.65
CA LEU A 4 -11.56 -6.07 -27.36
C LEU A 4 -12.79 -5.17 -27.28
N PRO A 5 -13.93 -5.67 -26.76
CA PRO A 5 -15.10 -4.84 -26.57
C PRO A 5 -14.76 -3.69 -25.63
N GLN A 6 -14.82 -2.48 -26.18
CA GLN A 6 -14.65 -1.24 -25.42
C GLN A 6 -15.97 -0.97 -24.70
N SER A 7 -15.95 -0.93 -23.37
CA SER A 7 -17.11 -0.52 -22.57
C SER A 7 -17.50 0.91 -22.98
N SER A 8 -18.81 1.18 -23.09
CA SER A 8 -19.30 2.55 -23.25
C SER A 8 -18.85 3.41 -22.08
N GLU A 9 -18.51 4.68 -22.30
CA GLU A 9 -18.07 5.60 -21.23
C GLU A 9 -19.12 5.75 -20.09
N ASP A 10 -20.39 5.41 -20.35
CA ASP A 10 -21.50 5.44 -19.39
C ASP A 10 -21.79 4.10 -18.70
N ASP A 11 -20.91 3.11 -18.82
CA ASP A 11 -21.11 1.82 -18.13
C ASP A 11 -20.85 1.96 -16.62
N LEU A 12 -21.93 1.96 -15.84
CA LEU A 12 -21.90 2.07 -14.37
C LEU A 12 -21.20 0.89 -13.68
N GLU A 13 -21.04 -0.24 -14.38
CA GLU A 13 -20.35 -1.43 -13.87
C GLU A 13 -18.88 -1.49 -14.29
N ALA A 14 -18.35 -0.44 -14.96
CA ALA A 14 -16.95 -0.35 -15.34
C ALA A 14 -16.03 -0.19 -14.11
N TRP A 15 -14.83 -0.78 -14.18
CA TRP A 15 -13.85 -0.76 -13.09
C TRP A 15 -12.54 -0.11 -13.52
N ASP A 16 -12.11 0.91 -12.78
CA ASP A 16 -10.73 1.37 -12.78
C ASP A 16 -9.91 0.51 -11.80
N VAL A 17 -9.01 -0.32 -12.34
CA VAL A 17 -8.21 -1.26 -11.55
C VAL A 17 -6.73 -0.92 -11.63
N GLN A 18 -6.06 -0.96 -10.48
CA GLN A 18 -4.60 -0.85 -10.39
C GLN A 18 -4.02 -2.07 -9.67
N VAL A 19 -3.00 -2.69 -10.27
CA VAL A 19 -2.30 -3.83 -9.67
C VAL A 19 -1.16 -3.35 -8.78
N PHE A 20 -1.06 -3.93 -7.59
CA PHE A 20 -0.02 -3.65 -6.59
C PHE A 20 0.72 -4.93 -6.20
N ARG A 21 1.97 -4.81 -5.77
CA ARG A 21 2.81 -5.95 -5.35
C ARG A 21 3.69 -5.62 -4.14
N SER A 22 4.26 -6.67 -3.58
CA SER A 22 5.36 -6.64 -2.62
C SER A 22 6.44 -7.57 -3.15
N ILE A 23 7.49 -7.02 -3.78
CA ILE A 23 8.52 -7.80 -4.48
C ILE A 23 9.84 -7.04 -4.51
N ASP A 24 10.97 -7.77 -4.57
CA ASP A 24 12.29 -7.19 -4.70
C ASP A 24 12.98 -7.55 -6.03
N SER A 25 14.08 -6.87 -6.33
CA SER A 25 14.90 -7.09 -7.54
C SER A 25 15.49 -8.49 -7.65
N ASN A 26 15.52 -9.27 -6.57
CA ASN A 26 16.01 -10.65 -6.63
C ASN A 26 14.93 -11.62 -7.14
N SER A 27 13.67 -11.22 -7.00
CA SER A 27 12.50 -12.05 -7.30
C SER A 27 11.87 -11.73 -8.67
N VAL A 28 12.36 -10.71 -9.38
CA VAL A 28 11.79 -10.23 -10.64
C VAL A 28 12.85 -9.72 -11.62
N ARG A 29 12.59 -9.86 -12.92
CA ARG A 29 13.39 -9.21 -13.98
C ARG A 29 12.72 -7.92 -14.44
N GLY A 30 13.51 -6.95 -14.89
CA GLY A 30 13.02 -5.70 -15.47
C GLY A 30 12.94 -4.51 -14.50
N PHE A 31 13.40 -4.66 -13.26
CA PHE A 31 13.71 -3.51 -12.42
C PHE A 31 14.93 -2.77 -12.98
N PRO A 32 15.01 -1.43 -12.80
CA PRO A 32 16.11 -0.65 -13.35
C PRO A 32 17.43 -1.05 -12.69
N GLU A 33 18.51 -1.11 -13.47
CA GLU A 33 19.84 -1.43 -12.94
C GLU A 33 20.43 -0.25 -12.17
N ASN A 34 20.11 0.97 -12.58
CA ASN A 34 20.58 2.19 -11.93
C ASN A 34 19.59 2.60 -10.81
N PRO A 35 20.04 2.64 -9.53
CA PRO A 35 19.17 3.02 -8.41
C PRO A 35 18.58 4.42 -8.52
N LYS A 36 19.18 5.33 -9.31
CA LYS A 36 18.63 6.68 -9.54
C LYS A 36 17.30 6.64 -10.29
N ASP A 37 17.06 5.61 -11.08
CA ASP A 37 15.85 5.48 -11.88
C ASP A 37 14.71 4.82 -11.08
N ALA A 38 15.03 4.19 -9.94
CA ALA A 38 14.10 3.47 -9.09
C ALA A 38 12.91 4.32 -8.61
N SER A 39 13.18 5.56 -8.19
CA SER A 39 12.13 6.46 -7.68
C SER A 39 11.08 6.83 -8.73
N SER A 40 11.47 6.90 -10.01
CA SER A 40 10.53 7.17 -11.11
C SER A 40 9.52 6.03 -11.32
N MET A 41 9.87 4.83 -10.87
CA MET A 41 9.04 3.63 -10.92
C MET A 41 8.38 3.29 -9.57
N ASN A 42 8.39 4.23 -8.61
CA ASN A 42 7.91 4.04 -7.24
C ASN A 42 8.61 2.90 -6.48
N LEU A 43 9.84 2.56 -6.86
CA LEU A 43 10.67 1.59 -6.15
C LEU A 43 11.49 2.29 -5.06
N VAL A 44 11.68 1.62 -3.94
CA VAL A 44 12.56 2.08 -2.86
C VAL A 44 13.82 1.22 -2.80
N CYS A 45 14.92 1.80 -2.34
CA CYS A 45 16.18 1.07 -2.13
C CYS A 45 16.33 0.71 -0.65
N GLY A 46 16.52 -0.57 -0.35
CA GLY A 46 16.77 -1.06 1.01
C GLY A 46 17.77 -2.21 0.98
N LYS A 47 18.78 -2.21 1.87
CA LYS A 47 19.82 -3.25 1.92
C LYS A 47 20.44 -3.59 0.54
N ASN A 48 20.66 -2.57 -0.29
CA ASN A 48 21.19 -2.68 -1.66
C ASN A 48 20.31 -3.46 -2.66
N VAL A 49 19.02 -3.64 -2.37
CA VAL A 49 18.04 -4.19 -3.32
C VAL A 49 16.95 -3.15 -3.62
N LEU A 50 16.40 -3.20 -4.83
CA LEU A 50 15.24 -2.41 -5.20
C LEU A 50 13.98 -3.16 -4.80
N ILE A 51 13.03 -2.45 -4.18
CA ILE A 51 11.84 -3.04 -3.57
C ILE A 51 10.61 -2.26 -4.05
N ASP A 52 9.63 -3.00 -4.56
CA ASP A 52 8.26 -2.51 -4.78
C ASP A 52 7.46 -2.81 -3.51
N MET A 53 6.98 -1.75 -2.85
CA MET A 53 6.13 -1.82 -1.67
C MET A 53 4.73 -1.25 -1.95
N SER A 54 4.26 -1.35 -3.20
CA SER A 54 3.02 -0.72 -3.64
C SER A 54 1.78 -1.27 -2.95
N ILE A 55 1.75 -2.53 -2.50
CA ILE A 55 0.65 -3.04 -1.64
C ILE A 55 0.56 -2.20 -0.35
N HIS A 56 1.69 -2.00 0.34
CA HIS A 56 1.72 -1.20 1.55
C HIS A 56 1.27 0.24 1.28
N ALA A 57 1.81 0.86 0.23
CA ALA A 57 1.46 2.24 -0.14
C ALA A 57 -0.04 2.38 -0.48
N ALA A 58 -0.62 1.41 -1.18
CA ALA A 58 -2.04 1.37 -1.51
C ALA A 58 -2.92 1.28 -0.24
N TYR A 59 -2.58 0.40 0.71
CA TYR A 59 -3.29 0.32 2.00
C TYR A 59 -3.23 1.65 2.77
N VAL A 60 -2.04 2.26 2.90
CA VAL A 60 -1.87 3.55 3.57
C VAL A 60 -2.72 4.63 2.89
N LYS A 61 -2.71 4.67 1.55
CA LYS A 61 -3.53 5.62 0.78
C LYS A 61 -5.02 5.42 1.01
N ALA A 62 -5.51 4.17 0.95
CA ALA A 62 -6.91 3.84 1.17
C ALA A 62 -7.38 4.23 2.59
N ILE A 63 -6.59 3.89 3.62
CA ILE A 63 -6.88 4.24 5.02
C ILE A 63 -6.95 5.77 5.18
N ARG A 64 -5.95 6.50 4.66
CA ARG A 64 -5.92 7.96 4.74
C ARG A 64 -7.07 8.62 3.98
N ALA A 65 -7.55 8.02 2.90
CA ALA A 65 -8.68 8.52 2.12
C ALA A 65 -10.05 8.17 2.72
N ALA A 66 -10.15 7.15 3.58
CA ALA A 66 -11.41 6.68 4.15
C ALA A 66 -12.19 7.80 4.87
N GLN A 67 -13.49 7.89 4.58
CA GLN A 67 -14.39 8.92 5.11
C GLN A 67 -15.42 8.41 6.11
N HIS A 68 -15.87 7.15 5.96
CA HIS A 68 -16.99 6.63 6.73
C HIS A 68 -16.58 5.44 7.59
N PHE A 69 -16.23 4.31 6.96
CA PHE A 69 -15.78 3.12 7.67
C PHE A 69 -14.67 2.41 6.89
N ILE A 70 -13.96 1.51 7.57
CA ILE A 70 -13.00 0.58 6.99
C ILE A 70 -13.39 -0.81 7.49
N TYR A 71 -13.59 -1.75 6.57
CA TYR A 71 -13.77 -3.16 6.88
C TYR A 71 -12.49 -3.92 6.52
N ILE A 72 -12.01 -4.78 7.40
CA ILE A 72 -10.78 -5.56 7.21
C ILE A 72 -11.09 -7.02 7.54
N GLU A 73 -10.89 -7.89 6.57
CA GLU A 73 -10.81 -9.33 6.75
C GLU A 73 -9.39 -9.75 6.34
N ASN A 74 -8.63 -10.30 7.29
CA ASN A 74 -7.24 -10.68 7.06
C ASN A 74 -6.82 -11.84 7.97
N GLN A 75 -5.93 -12.69 7.48
CA GLN A 75 -5.38 -13.80 8.26
C GLN A 75 -4.53 -13.29 9.45
N TYR A 76 -3.82 -12.17 9.26
CA TYR A 76 -2.98 -11.57 10.27
C TYR A 76 -3.28 -10.08 10.42
N PHE A 77 -3.26 -9.59 11.66
CA PHE A 77 -3.41 -8.17 11.95
C PHE A 77 -2.39 -7.74 13.01
N LEU A 78 -1.18 -7.43 12.56
CA LEU A 78 -0.08 -6.93 13.39
C LEU A 78 0.82 -5.98 12.60
N GLY A 79 1.49 -5.08 13.29
CA GLY A 79 2.37 -4.09 12.69
C GLY A 79 2.58 -2.88 13.56
N SER A 80 3.30 -1.90 13.00
CA SER A 80 3.69 -0.67 13.67
C SER A 80 4.42 -0.92 14.99
N SER A 81 5.30 -1.95 15.01
CA SER A 81 6.01 -2.37 16.23
C SER A 81 6.86 -1.27 16.84
N TYR A 82 7.36 -0.33 16.02
CA TYR A 82 8.09 0.85 16.50
C TYR A 82 7.33 1.68 17.56
N ASN A 83 6.01 1.55 17.66
CA ASN A 83 5.18 2.24 18.65
C ASN A 83 4.57 1.29 19.70
N TRP A 84 5.06 0.06 19.81
CA TRP A 84 4.68 -0.84 20.90
C TRP A 84 5.37 -0.44 22.20
N ALA A 85 4.71 -0.66 23.34
CA ALA A 85 5.26 -0.33 24.66
C ALA A 85 6.46 -1.22 25.03
N LEU A 86 6.47 -2.46 24.55
CA LEU A 86 7.54 -3.44 24.70
C LEU A 86 7.83 -4.05 23.32
N TYR A 87 9.05 -4.54 23.11
CA TYR A 87 9.48 -5.19 21.86
C TYR A 87 9.36 -4.30 20.61
N ASN A 88 9.73 -3.02 20.75
CA ASN A 88 9.59 -2.03 19.67
C ASN A 88 10.64 -2.15 18.55
N ASP A 89 11.57 -3.09 18.67
CA ASP A 89 12.69 -3.38 17.78
C ASP A 89 12.50 -4.66 16.94
N LEU A 90 11.35 -5.35 17.04
CA LEU A 90 11.05 -6.59 16.31
C LEU A 90 11.00 -6.46 14.77
N GLY A 91 10.98 -5.24 14.24
CA GLY A 91 11.02 -4.99 12.80
C GLY A 91 9.69 -5.15 12.06
N ALA A 92 8.56 -5.34 12.74
CA ALA A 92 7.21 -5.32 12.15
C ALA A 92 6.76 -3.88 11.87
N ASN A 93 7.51 -3.17 11.04
CA ASN A 93 7.44 -1.71 10.85
C ASN A 93 6.40 -1.25 9.83
N ASN A 94 5.46 -2.11 9.42
CA ASN A 94 4.39 -1.67 8.53
C ASN A 94 3.50 -0.62 9.24
N LEU A 95 2.92 0.32 8.48
CA LEU A 95 2.19 1.46 9.02
C LEU A 95 0.70 1.16 9.23
N ILE A 96 0.23 -0.03 8.84
CA ILE A 96 -1.21 -0.30 8.68
C ILE A 96 -1.98 -0.13 9.99
N PRO A 97 -1.59 -0.74 11.13
CA PRO A 97 -2.28 -0.52 12.39
C PRO A 97 -2.25 0.93 12.87
N MET A 98 -1.10 1.61 12.73
CA MET A 98 -0.97 2.99 13.18
C MET A 98 -1.78 3.98 12.33
N GLU A 99 -1.83 3.80 11.00
CA GLU A 99 -2.66 4.62 10.11
C GLU A 99 -4.15 4.51 10.46
N ILE A 100 -4.61 3.30 10.80
CA ILE A 100 -5.99 3.07 11.25
C ILE A 100 -6.24 3.81 12.57
N ALA A 101 -5.35 3.63 13.56
CA ALA A 101 -5.48 4.31 14.85
C ALA A 101 -5.51 5.83 14.70
N LEU A 102 -4.60 6.40 13.90
CA LEU A 102 -4.54 7.84 13.65
C LEU A 102 -5.76 8.34 12.85
N LYS A 103 -6.28 7.55 11.90
CA LYS A 103 -7.53 7.87 11.19
C LYS A 103 -8.71 7.95 12.16
N ILE A 104 -8.85 6.99 13.08
CA ILE A 104 -9.90 7.00 14.11
C ILE A 104 -9.75 8.22 15.02
N VAL A 105 -8.55 8.48 15.54
CA VAL A 105 -8.28 9.67 16.37
C VAL A 105 -8.62 10.97 15.63
N LYS A 106 -8.31 11.05 14.33
CA LYS A 106 -8.66 12.21 13.51
C LYS A 106 -10.17 12.39 13.39
N LYS A 107 -10.93 11.32 13.12
CA LYS A 107 -12.41 11.37 13.02
C LYS A 107 -13.06 11.74 14.34
N ILE A 108 -12.60 11.18 15.47
CA ILE A 108 -13.06 11.57 16.81
C ILE A 108 -12.84 13.06 17.06
N LYS A 109 -11.64 13.59 16.77
CA LYS A 109 -11.32 15.01 16.97
C LYS A 109 -12.15 15.94 16.08
N ALA A 110 -12.58 15.45 14.92
CA ALA A 110 -13.45 16.17 13.99
C ALA A 110 -14.94 16.02 14.32
N ASN A 111 -15.30 15.14 15.27
CA ASN A 111 -16.68 14.78 15.59
C ASN A 111 -17.44 14.24 14.36
N GLU A 112 -16.76 13.38 13.60
CA GLU A 112 -17.23 12.66 12.40
C GLU A 112 -17.27 11.14 12.61
#